data_AF-A0A920N5V1-F1
#
_entry.id   AF-A0A920N5V1-F1
#
_cell.length_a   1.000
_cell.length_b   1.000
_cell.length_c   1.000
_cell.angle_alpha   90.00
_cell.angle_beta   90.00
_cell.angle_gamma   90.00
#
_symmetry.space_group_name_H-M   'P 1'
#
loop_
_entity.id
_entity.type
_entity.pdbx_description
1 polymer ?
#
loop_
_entity_poly.entity_id
_entity_poly.type
_entity_poly.pdbx_seq_one_letter_code
_entity_poly.pdbx_strand_id
1 'polypeptide(L)'
;MPFPGPFLNDLEQRGMLDDTLVVISTEFGRTPQINQLAGRDHWPNVFSIAMAGGGVKGGQVIGASDRRAAGVADDRSHPAT
;
A
#
# COMPACT_ATOMS: atom_id res chain seq x y z
N MET A 1 7.75 13.06 16.11
CA MET A 1 8.05 11.65 16.49
C MET A 1 8.77 11.04 15.29
N PRO A 2 9.90 10.34 15.48
CA PRO A 2 10.62 9.73 14.36
C PRO A 2 9.77 8.66 13.65
N PHE A 3 9.98 8.49 12.35
CA PHE A 3 9.29 7.48 11.55
C PHE A 3 9.65 6.04 12.00
N PRO A 4 8.72 5.07 11.93
CA PRO A 4 9.02 3.69 12.25
C PRO A 4 9.84 3.05 11.12
N GLY A 5 11.15 2.90 11.33
CA GLY A 5 12.03 2.11 10.46
C GLY A 5 13.38 2.79 10.17
N PRO A 6 14.49 2.02 10.08
CA PRO A 6 15.84 2.58 9.93
C PRO A 6 15.99 3.41 8.65
N PHE A 7 15.35 3.01 7.55
CA PHE A 7 15.46 3.71 6.27
C PHE A 7 14.75 5.08 6.27
N LEU A 8 13.50 5.14 6.73
CA LEU A 8 12.74 6.40 6.77
C LEU A 8 13.38 7.41 7.73
N ASN A 9 13.91 6.94 8.87
CA ASN A 9 14.65 7.78 9.81
C ASN A 9 15.94 8.35 9.21
N ASP A 10 16.68 7.55 8.42
CA ASP A 10 17.89 8.05 7.75
C ASP A 10 17.56 9.15 6.73
N LEU A 11 16.47 8.98 5.97
CA LEU A 11 15.98 10.03 5.06
C LEU A 11 15.53 11.30 5.80
N GLU A 12 14.83 11.16 6.93
CA GLU A 12 14.41 12.29 7.77
C GLU A 12 15.63 13.03 8.35
N GLN A 13 16.59 12.30 8.92
CA GLN A 13 17.80 12.87 9.53
C GLN A 13 18.69 13.61 8.51
N ARG A 14 18.66 13.18 7.24
CA ARG A 14 19.38 13.83 6.14
C ARG A 14 18.61 14.99 5.51
N GLY A 15 17.37 15.26 5.95
CA GLY A 15 16.50 16.26 5.35
C GLY A 15 16.05 15.91 3.93
N MET A 16 16.07 14.63 3.56
CA MET A 16 15.72 14.15 2.21
C MET A 16 14.30 13.64 2.09
N LEU A 17 13.65 13.33 3.22
CA LEU A 17 12.33 12.70 3.23
C LEU A 17 11.24 13.60 2.61
N ASP A 18 11.36 14.92 2.76
CA ASP A 18 10.37 15.87 2.23
C ASP A 18 10.32 15.87 0.69
N ASP A 19 11.45 15.64 0.03
CA ASP A 19 11.59 15.63 -1.44
C ASP A 19 11.66 14.20 -2.03
N THR A 20 11.63 13.17 -1.18
CA THR A 20 11.74 11.76 -1.62
C THR A 20 10.45 11.01 -1.33
N LEU A 21 9.74 10.58 -2.38
CA LEU A 21 8.63 9.65 -2.24
C LEU A 21 9.13 8.20 -2.16
N VAL A 22 8.89 7.56 -1.02
CA VAL A 22 9.11 6.12 -0.83
C VAL A 22 7.81 5.38 -1.11
N VAL A 23 7.84 4.42 -2.03
CA VAL A 23 6.69 3.59 -2.42
C VAL A 23 7.03 2.12 -2.18
N ILE A 24 6.19 1.44 -1.39
CA ILE A 24 6.19 -0.02 -1.25
C ILE A 24 4.96 -0.53 -1.97
N SER A 25 5.17 -1.18 -3.11
CA SER A 25 4.10 -1.66 -3.98
C SER A 25 4.31 -3.12 -4.37
N THR A 26 3.23 -3.70 -4.87
CA THR A 26 3.20 -4.98 -5.58
C THR A 26 2.46 -4.78 -6.90
N GLU A 27 2.53 -5.75 -7.81
CA GLU A 27 1.68 -5.76 -9.02
C GLU A 27 0.43 -6.63 -8.85
N PHE A 28 0.47 -7.57 -7.90
CA PHE A 28 -0.60 -8.52 -7.61
C PHE A 28 -0.48 -9.04 -6.18
N GLY A 29 -1.63 -9.44 -5.63
CA GLY A 29 -1.73 -10.15 -4.37
C GLY A 29 -1.87 -11.67 -4.55
N ARG A 30 -2.44 -12.30 -3.52
CA ARG A 30 -2.74 -13.73 -3.49
C ARG A 30 -4.19 -13.94 -3.09
N THR A 31 -4.89 -14.86 -3.75
CA THR A 31 -6.32 -15.16 -3.49
C THR A 31 -6.58 -15.26 -1.99
N PRO A 32 -7.60 -14.58 -1.42
CA PRO A 32 -7.89 -14.64 0.02
C PRO A 32 -8.12 -16.06 0.53
N GLN A 33 -8.59 -16.96 -0.33
CA GLN A 33 -8.85 -18.36 -0.05
C GLN A 33 -7.73 -19.28 -0.57
N ILE A 34 -7.53 -20.38 0.14
CA ILE A 34 -6.62 -21.46 -0.25
C ILE A 34 -7.27 -22.27 -1.37
N ASN A 35 -6.51 -22.59 -2.41
CA ASN A 35 -6.97 -23.38 -3.54
C ASN A 35 -6.93 -24.90 -3.25
N GLN A 36 -7.42 -25.72 -4.19
CA GLN A 36 -7.46 -27.18 -4.03
C GLN A 36 -6.07 -27.84 -3.93
N LEU A 37 -5.01 -27.13 -4.28
CA LEU A 37 -3.62 -27.56 -4.22
C LEU A 37 -2.89 -27.05 -2.96
N ALA A 38 -3.65 -26.59 -1.95
CA ALA A 38 -3.12 -26.03 -0.70
C ALA A 38 -2.26 -24.75 -0.87
N GLY A 39 -2.41 -24.04 -2.00
CA GLY A 39 -1.72 -22.78 -2.30
C GLY A 39 -2.67 -21.58 -2.35
N ARG A 40 -2.14 -20.42 -2.80
CA ARG A 40 -2.93 -19.23 -3.16
C ARG A 40 -2.54 -18.75 -4.56
N ASP A 41 -3.53 -18.45 -5.39
CA ASP A 41 -3.29 -18.10 -6.79
C ASP A 41 -2.84 -16.64 -6.94
N HIS A 42 -2.30 -16.30 -8.12
CA HIS A 42 -2.04 -14.91 -8.48
C HIS A 42 -3.35 -14.12 -8.54
N TRP A 43 -3.39 -12.94 -7.91
CA TRP A 43 -4.64 -12.21 -7.73
C TRP A 43 -4.47 -10.71 -7.99
N PRO A 44 -4.86 -10.20 -9.19
CA PRO A 44 -4.70 -8.80 -9.55
C PRO A 44 -5.88 -7.91 -9.11
N ASN A 45 -6.96 -8.50 -8.56
CA ASN A 45 -8.22 -7.77 -8.35
C ASN A 45 -8.17 -6.73 -7.23
N VAL A 46 -7.32 -6.93 -6.22
CA VAL A 46 -7.14 -5.99 -5.10
C VAL A 46 -5.81 -6.27 -4.37
N PHE A 47 -5.06 -5.21 -4.07
CA PHE A 47 -3.83 -5.24 -3.29
C PHE A 47 -3.57 -3.87 -2.66
N SER A 48 -2.63 -3.80 -1.71
CA SER A 48 -2.32 -2.58 -0.97
C SER A 48 -0.95 -2.03 -1.37
N ILE A 49 -0.83 -0.71 -1.37
CA ILE A 49 0.42 0.03 -1.55
C ILE A 49 0.62 0.89 -0.30
N ALA A 50 1.86 1.07 0.14
CA ALA A 50 2.22 2.01 1.19
C ALA A 50 3.14 3.09 0.63
N MET A 51 2.93 4.34 1.05
CA MET A 51 3.70 5.51 0.61
C MET A 51 4.08 6.40 1.80
N ALA A 52 5.27 6.98 1.74
CA ALA A 52 5.76 7.95 2.72
C ALA A 52 6.75 8.96 2.08
N GLY A 53 6.88 10.14 2.67
CA GLY A 53 7.75 11.21 2.14
C GLY A 53 7.16 11.93 0.92
N GLY A 54 7.97 12.78 0.27
CA GLY A 54 7.56 13.50 -0.94
C GLY A 54 6.36 14.43 -0.73
N GLY A 55 6.19 14.98 0.47
CA GLY A 55 5.05 15.84 0.83
C GLY A 55 3.70 15.12 1.00
N VAL A 56 3.65 13.78 0.95
CA VAL A 56 2.41 13.02 1.18
C VAL A 56 1.97 13.18 2.65
N LYS A 57 0.71 13.55 2.85
CA LYS A 57 0.09 13.59 4.19
C LYS A 57 -0.08 12.17 4.73
N GLY A 58 0.71 11.82 5.75
CA GLY A 58 0.63 10.52 6.43
C GLY A 58 -0.67 10.32 7.23
N GLY A 59 -0.86 9.11 7.76
CA GLY A 59 -2.02 8.76 8.59
C GLY A 59 -3.33 8.56 7.81
N GLN A 60 -3.23 8.43 6.48
CA GLN A 60 -4.38 8.22 5.61
C GLN A 60 -4.49 6.75 5.19
N VAL A 61 -5.74 6.29 5.05
CA VAL A 61 -6.11 5.05 4.36
C VAL A 61 -7.07 5.44 3.25
N ILE A 62 -6.71 5.13 2.02
CA ILE A 62 -7.45 5.50 0.81
C ILE A 62 -7.89 4.22 0.12
N GLY A 63 -9.18 4.12 -0.20
CA GLY A 63 -9.80 2.92 -0.73
C GLY A 63 -10.01 1.81 0.30
N ALA A 64 -10.67 0.73 -0.11
CA ALA A 64 -10.90 -0.45 0.73
C ALA A 64 -11.15 -1.70 -0.13
N SER A 65 -10.80 -2.86 0.41
CA SER A 65 -11.23 -4.15 -0.13
C SER A 65 -12.61 -4.54 0.40
N ASP A 66 -13.26 -5.48 -0.28
CA ASP A 66 -14.48 -6.10 0.23
C ASP A 66 -14.23 -6.91 1.51
N ARG A 67 -15.32 -7.32 2.16
CA ARG A 67 -15.27 -8.07 3.42
C ARG A 67 -14.57 -9.44 3.31
N ARG A 68 -14.27 -9.90 2.09
CA ARG A 68 -13.56 -11.15 1.78
C ARG A 68 -12.11 -10.90 1.31
N ALA A 69 -11.67 -9.64 1.24
CA ALA A 69 -10.42 -9.22 0.61
C ALA A 69 -10.25 -9.75 -0.83
N ALA A 70 -11.35 -9.90 -1.58
CA ALA A 70 -11.34 -10.48 -2.92
C ALA A 70 -11.41 -9.44 -4.04
N GLY A 71 -12.09 -8.32 -3.81
CA GLY A 71 -12.15 -7.20 -4.75
C GLY A 71 -12.13 -5.84 -4.05
N VAL A 72 -12.23 -4.78 -4.86
CA VAL A 72 -12.34 -3.38 -4.40
C VAL A 72 -13.76 -3.12 -3.92
N ALA A 73 -13.91 -2.55 -2.73
CA ALA A 73 -15.19 -2.07 -2.19
C ALA A 73 -15.32 -0.55 -2.19
N ASP A 74 -14.20 0.15 -2.16
CA ASP A 74 -14.12 1.61 -2.22
C ASP A 74 -12.94 2.00 -3.09
N ASP A 75 -13.23 2.72 -4.17
CA ASP A 75 -12.30 3.04 -5.24
C ASP A 75 -11.86 4.51 -5.24
N ARG A 76 -11.78 5.12 -4.05
CA ARG A 76 -11.31 6.51 -3.85
C ARG A 76 -9.88 6.80 -4.35
N SER A 77 -9.14 5.79 -4.82
CA SER A 77 -7.87 5.97 -5.54
C SER A 77 -8.03 6.46 -6.97
N HIS A 78 -9.17 6.19 -7.61
CA HIS A 78 -9.42 6.70 -8.96
C HIS A 78 -9.89 8.17 -8.90
N PRO A 79 -9.42 9.03 -9.83
CA PRO A 79 -9.96 10.37 -9.96
C PRO A 79 -11.47 10.31 -10.19
N ALA A 80 -12.23 11.19 -9.52
CA ALA A 80 -13.64 11.36 -9.84
C ALA A 80 -13.74 11.88 -11.29
N THR A 81 -14.11 11.00 -12.21
CA THR A 81 -14.61 11.35 -13.54
C THR A 81 -16.10 11.62 -13.49
#